data_AF-A0A662U503-F1
#
_entry.id   AF-A0A662U503-F1
#
_cell.length_a   1.000
_cell.length_b   1.000
_cell.length_c   1.000
_cell.angle_alpha   90.00
_cell.angle_beta   90.00
_cell.angle_gamma   90.00
#
_symmetry.space_group_name_H-M   'P 1'
#
loop_
_entity.id
_entity.type
_entity.pdbx_description
1 polymer ?
#
loop_
_entity_poly.entity_id
_entity_poly.type
_entity_poly.pdbx_seq_one_letter_code
_entity_poly.pdbx_strand_id
1 'polypeptide(L)'
;MDNITIKVRVLEANKPKVIQTKKGSRIISEALVGDETGRTRMTLWGRKAGSIKAGEVVKLKKAFVTAFRGVAQLNIGKQGEIVKLDDSEVVASNKIPENSPKVEASKRPYRRMSFKKFSRKSGRRE
;
A
#
# COMPACT_ATOMS: atom_id res chain seq x y z
N MET A 1 5.90 -6.42 -1.25
CA MET A 1 5.64 -6.97 -2.59
C MET A 1 5.64 -5.82 -3.57
N ASP A 2 6.51 -5.89 -4.56
CA ASP A 2 6.78 -4.85 -5.55
C ASP A 2 6.60 -5.40 -6.97
N ASN A 3 6.57 -4.49 -7.94
CA ASN A 3 6.36 -4.78 -9.36
C ASN A 3 5.05 -5.53 -9.70
N ILE A 4 3.93 -5.07 -9.15
CA ILE A 4 2.61 -5.66 -9.39
C ILE A 4 1.96 -5.00 -10.61
N THR A 5 1.30 -5.82 -11.43
CA THR A 5 0.44 -5.35 -12.53
C THR A 5 -0.99 -5.79 -12.25
N ILE A 6 -1.93 -4.85 -12.20
CA ILE A 6 -3.34 -5.11 -11.87
C ILE A 6 -4.26 -4.16 -12.64
N LYS A 7 -5.48 -4.63 -12.96
CA LYS A 7 -6.55 -3.82 -13.54
C LYS A 7 -7.57 -3.54 -12.46
N VAL A 8 -7.94 -2.28 -12.27
CA VAL A 8 -8.88 -1.88 -11.22
C VAL A 8 -9.80 -0.77 -11.73
N ARG A 9 -11.01 -0.72 -11.18
CA ARG A 9 -11.92 0.41 -11.34
C ARG A 9 -11.72 1.39 -10.18
N VAL A 10 -11.71 2.68 -10.50
CA VAL A 10 -11.63 3.75 -9.50
C VAL A 10 -13.03 4.03 -8.96
N LEU A 11 -13.25 3.77 -7.69
CA LEU A 11 -14.51 4.05 -6.99
C LEU A 11 -14.55 5.50 -6.50
N GLU A 12 -13.45 5.96 -5.91
CA GLU A 12 -13.32 7.32 -5.38
C GLU A 12 -11.93 7.88 -5.70
N ALA A 13 -11.83 9.19 -5.94
CA ALA A 13 -10.57 9.88 -6.19
C ALA A 13 -10.51 11.20 -5.41
N ASN A 14 -9.57 11.29 -4.47
CA ASN A 14 -9.36 12.49 -3.66
C ASN A 14 -8.37 13.45 -4.32
N LYS A 15 -8.52 14.74 -4.01
CA LYS A 15 -7.62 15.80 -4.49
C LYS A 15 -6.18 15.58 -3.97
N PRO A 16 -5.16 16.01 -4.74
CA PRO A 16 -3.78 16.02 -4.26
C PRO A 16 -3.62 16.81 -2.96
N LYS A 17 -2.82 16.29 -2.03
CA LYS A 17 -2.46 16.93 -0.77
C LYS A 17 -0.97 16.78 -0.50
N VAL A 18 -0.41 17.73 0.26
CA VAL A 18 0.98 17.69 0.71
C VAL A 18 1.06 16.94 2.04
N ILE A 19 1.98 16.00 2.15
CA ILE A 19 2.30 15.28 3.39
C ILE A 19 3.76 15.52 3.78
N GLN A 20 4.03 15.45 5.07
CA GLN A 20 5.39 15.46 5.60
C GLN A 20 5.90 14.03 5.76
N THR A 21 7.05 13.75 5.14
CA THR A 21 7.76 12.47 5.29
C THR A 21 9.11 12.71 5.95
N LYS A 22 9.76 11.64 6.43
CA LYS A 22 11.13 11.72 6.97
C LYS A 22 12.15 12.30 5.99
N LYS A 23 11.88 12.23 4.68
CA LYS A 23 12.74 12.73 3.60
C LYS A 23 12.25 14.08 3.03
N GLY A 24 11.38 14.78 3.75
CA GLY A 24 10.80 16.06 3.33
C GLY A 24 9.36 15.97 2.84
N SER A 25 8.84 17.11 2.37
CA SER A 25 7.47 17.25 1.88
C SER A 25 7.26 16.49 0.57
N ARG A 26 6.11 15.81 0.45
CA ARG A 26 5.72 15.05 -0.75
C ARG A 26 4.25 15.32 -1.07
N ILE A 27 3.93 15.34 -2.36
CA ILE A 27 2.55 15.42 -2.84
C ILE A 27 2.04 14.01 -3.06
N ILE A 28 0.84 13.71 -2.55
CA ILE A 28 0.13 12.46 -2.79
C ILE A 28 -1.33 12.73 -3.13
N SER A 29 -1.99 11.79 -3.80
CA SER A 29 -3.45 11.69 -3.79
C SER A 29 -3.87 10.29 -3.38
N GLU A 30 -5.06 10.18 -2.80
CA GLU A 30 -5.65 8.92 -2.37
C GLU A 30 -6.83 8.58 -3.27
N ALA A 31 -7.03 7.30 -3.51
CA ALA A 31 -8.17 6.79 -4.25
C ALA A 31 -8.65 5.47 -3.65
N LEU A 32 -9.93 5.20 -3.77
CA LEU A 32 -10.49 3.88 -3.50
C LEU A 32 -10.62 3.16 -4.84
N VAL A 33 -10.01 1.98 -4.94
CA VAL A 33 -10.02 1.18 -6.17
C VAL A 33 -10.50 -0.22 -5.84
N GLY A 34 -11.09 -0.90 -6.82
CA GLY A 34 -11.49 -2.28 -6.64
C GLY A 34 -11.65 -3.06 -7.93
N ASP A 35 -11.74 -4.37 -7.75
CA ASP A 35 -12.00 -5.37 -8.77
C ASP A 35 -13.02 -6.39 -8.24
N GLU A 36 -13.22 -7.49 -8.94
CA GLU A 36 -14.14 -8.56 -8.53
C GLU A 36 -13.76 -9.21 -7.19
N THR A 37 -12.51 -9.10 -6.74
CA THR A 37 -12.01 -9.72 -5.52
C THR A 37 -12.22 -8.86 -4.28
N GLY A 38 -12.29 -7.53 -4.46
CA GLY A 38 -12.47 -6.58 -3.36
C GLY A 38 -12.08 -5.16 -3.72
N ARG A 39 -11.96 -4.34 -2.67
CA ARG A 39 -11.54 -2.94 -2.76
C ARG A 39 -10.37 -2.67 -1.83
N THR A 40 -9.46 -1.80 -2.27
CA THR A 40 -8.35 -1.32 -1.46
C THR A 40 -8.09 0.16 -1.71
N ARG A 41 -7.40 0.78 -0.75
CA ARG A 41 -6.90 2.14 -0.90
C ARG A 41 -5.68 2.12 -1.81
N MET A 42 -5.63 3.09 -2.72
CA MET A 42 -4.49 3.38 -3.56
C MET A 42 -3.91 4.75 -3.23
N THR A 43 -2.59 4.84 -3.13
CA THR A 43 -1.88 6.11 -3.02
C THR A 43 -1.03 6.39 -4.26
N LEU A 44 -1.28 7.55 -4.87
CA LEU A 44 -0.53 8.05 -6.01
C LEU A 44 0.50 9.07 -5.54
N TRP A 45 1.77 8.80 -5.86
CA TRP A 45 2.88 9.62 -5.37
C TRP A 45 3.36 10.63 -6.43
N GLY A 46 3.68 11.83 -5.98
CA GLY A 46 4.34 12.87 -6.78
C GLY A 46 3.52 13.29 -7.98
N ARG A 47 4.11 13.21 -9.18
CA ARG A 47 3.49 13.66 -10.45
C ARG A 47 2.20 12.91 -10.82
N LYS A 48 1.94 11.76 -10.20
CA LYS A 48 0.72 10.98 -10.43
C LYS A 48 -0.42 11.37 -9.51
N ALA A 49 -0.15 12.19 -8.49
CA ALA A 49 -1.19 12.68 -7.61
C ALA A 49 -2.23 13.45 -8.44
N GLY A 50 -3.50 13.05 -8.35
CA GLY A 50 -4.61 13.67 -9.08
C GLY A 50 -4.71 13.28 -10.56
N SER A 51 -3.97 12.26 -11.01
CA SER A 51 -3.99 11.82 -12.42
C SER A 51 -5.18 10.94 -12.81
N ILE A 52 -5.98 10.50 -11.83
CA ILE A 52 -7.12 9.60 -12.02
C ILE A 52 -8.42 10.23 -11.53
N LYS A 53 -9.55 9.77 -12.08
CA LYS A 53 -10.89 10.20 -11.69
C LYS A 53 -11.75 9.01 -11.27
N ALA A 54 -12.75 9.27 -10.43
CA ALA A 54 -13.76 8.28 -10.09
C ALA A 54 -14.51 7.81 -11.36
N GLY A 55 -14.79 6.51 -11.43
CA GLY A 55 -15.42 5.85 -12.56
C GLY A 55 -14.44 5.32 -13.62
N GLU A 56 -13.18 5.74 -13.63
CA GLU A 56 -12.20 5.29 -14.62
C GLU A 56 -11.76 3.84 -14.38
N VAL A 57 -11.52 3.09 -15.46
CA VAL A 57 -10.85 1.79 -15.42
C VAL A 57 -9.38 1.99 -15.77
N VAL A 58 -8.48 1.51 -14.90
CA VAL A 58 -7.04 1.72 -15.05
C VAL A 58 -6.27 0.43 -14.87
N LYS A 59 -5.26 0.23 -15.72
CA LYS A 59 -4.20 -0.76 -15.56
C LYS A 59 -3.01 -0.10 -14.90
N LEU A 60 -2.64 -0.62 -13.74
CA LEU A 60 -1.48 -0.21 -12.99
C LEU A 60 -0.35 -1.18 -13.32
N LYS A 61 0.83 -0.66 -13.67
CA LYS A 61 2.06 -1.45 -13.80
C LYS A 61 3.11 -0.95 -12.82
N LYS A 62 3.99 -1.84 -12.37
CA LYS A 62 5.05 -1.51 -11.40
C LYS A 62 4.48 -0.87 -10.13
N ALA A 63 3.30 -1.32 -9.70
CA ALA A 63 2.71 -0.95 -8.42
C ALA A 63 3.36 -1.73 -7.28
N PHE A 64 3.22 -1.25 -6.05
CA PHE A 64 3.73 -1.95 -4.87
C PHE A 64 2.70 -1.93 -3.75
N VAL A 65 2.71 -2.97 -2.92
CA VAL A 65 1.79 -3.14 -1.80
C VAL A 65 2.52 -2.96 -0.48
N THR A 66 1.92 -2.16 0.39
CA THR A 66 2.37 -1.92 1.77
C THR A 66 1.26 -2.27 2.74
N ALA A 67 1.60 -2.80 3.91
CA ALA A 67 0.63 -2.96 4.98
C ALA A 67 0.50 -1.65 5.77
N PHE A 68 -0.71 -1.10 5.85
CA PHE A 68 -1.01 0.06 6.68
C PHE A 68 -2.17 -0.26 7.61
N ARG A 69 -1.92 -0.17 8.92
CA ARG A 69 -2.91 -0.51 9.97
C ARG A 69 -3.56 -1.90 9.79
N GLY A 70 -2.77 -2.89 9.36
CA GLY A 70 -3.23 -4.27 9.15
C GLY A 70 -3.97 -4.52 7.82
N VAL A 71 -4.11 -3.52 6.96
CA VAL A 71 -4.76 -3.65 5.65
C VAL A 71 -3.71 -3.48 4.56
N ALA A 72 -3.79 -4.29 3.50
CA ALA A 72 -2.91 -4.15 2.35
C ALA A 72 -3.35 -2.95 1.52
N GLN A 73 -2.43 -2.02 1.27
CA GLN A 73 -2.65 -0.78 0.53
C GLN A 73 -1.80 -0.77 -0.73
N LEU A 74 -2.41 -0.36 -1.84
CA LEU A 74 -1.75 -0.25 -3.13
C LEU A 74 -1.07 1.11 -3.28
N ASN A 75 0.10 1.15 -3.91
CA ASN A 75 0.85 2.38 -4.12
C ASN A 75 1.43 2.42 -5.53
N ILE A 76 1.45 3.61 -6.12
CA ILE A 76 2.08 3.87 -7.41
C ILE A 76 3.12 5.01 -7.28
N GLY A 77 4.39 4.63 -7.43
CA GLY A 77 5.55 5.51 -7.29
C GLY A 77 6.05 6.06 -8.62
N LYS A 78 7.26 6.67 -8.61
CA LYS A 78 7.91 7.24 -9.80
C LYS A 78 8.02 6.25 -10.97
N GLN A 79 8.38 4.99 -10.69
CA GLN A 79 8.59 3.96 -11.72
C GLN A 79 7.31 3.28 -12.21
N GLY A 80 6.19 3.52 -11.54
CA GLY A 80 4.91 2.95 -11.94
C GLY A 80 4.43 3.43 -13.31
N GLU A 81 3.41 2.82 -13.85
CA GLU A 81 2.67 3.33 -15.01
C GLU A 81 1.16 3.20 -14.73
N ILE A 82 0.38 4.15 -15.22
CA ILE A 82 -1.08 4.12 -15.17
C ILE A 82 -1.56 4.22 -16.61
N VAL A 83 -2.25 3.19 -17.08
CA VAL A 83 -2.83 3.13 -18.43
C VAL A 83 -4.34 3.11 -18.28
N LYS A 84 -5.03 4.05 -18.93
CA LYS A 84 -6.50 4.03 -18.98
C LYS A 84 -6.96 2.91 -19.90
N LEU A 85 -7.98 2.18 -19.49
CA LEU A 85 -8.59 1.10 -20.26
C LEU A 85 -10.06 1.42 -20.53
N ASP A 86 -10.64 0.65 -21.44
CA ASP A 86 -12.08 0.69 -21.71
C ASP A 86 -12.90 0.12 -20.55
N ASP A 87 -14.11 0.64 -20.39
CA ASP A 87 -15.02 0.30 -19.28
C ASP A 87 -15.41 -1.19 -19.25
N SER A 88 -15.38 -1.85 -20.42
CA SER A 88 -15.69 -3.27 -20.60
C SER A 88 -14.69 -4.23 -19.97
N GLU A 89 -13.48 -3.78 -19.61
CA GLU A 89 -12.43 -4.66 -19.08
C GLU A 89 -12.57 -5.00 -17.59
N VAL A 90 -13.35 -4.23 -16.83
CA VAL A 90 -13.51 -4.43 -15.38
C VAL A 90 -14.98 -4.32 -14.99
N VAL A 91 -15.40 -5.13 -14.02
CA VAL A 91 -16.77 -5.18 -13.52
C VAL A 91 -17.25 -3.80 -13.03
N ALA A 92 -18.53 -3.48 -13.25
CA ALA A 92 -19.17 -2.26 -12.79
C ALA A 92 -19.01 -2.03 -11.28
N SER A 93 -18.95 -0.76 -10.86
CA SER A 93 -18.74 -0.35 -9.46
C SER A 93 -19.68 -1.04 -8.46
N ASN A 94 -20.93 -1.29 -8.86
CA ASN A 94 -21.96 -1.88 -8.00
C ASN A 94 -21.76 -3.38 -7.70
N LYS A 95 -20.88 -4.07 -8.44
CA LYS A 95 -20.57 -5.48 -8.23
C LYS A 95 -19.24 -5.71 -7.50
N ILE A 96 -18.51 -4.63 -7.18
CA ILE A 96 -17.23 -4.73 -6.48
C ILE A 96 -17.52 -4.97 -4.99
N PRO A 97 -17.05 -6.10 -4.40
CA PRO A 97 -17.32 -6.39 -3.02
C PRO A 97 -16.60 -5.41 -2.09
N GLU A 98 -17.20 -5.15 -0.94
CA GLU A 98 -16.65 -4.23 0.06
C GLU A 98 -15.42 -4.76 0.79
N ASN A 99 -15.05 -6.02 0.52
CA ASN A 99 -13.97 -6.75 1.16
C ASN A 99 -12.63 -6.06 0.93
N SER A 100 -11.87 -5.87 2.02
CA SER A 100 -10.50 -5.34 1.96
C SER A 100 -9.50 -6.43 2.34
N PRO A 101 -8.37 -6.55 1.61
CA PRO A 101 -7.34 -7.53 1.90
C PRO A 101 -6.72 -7.28 3.29
N LYS A 102 -7.04 -8.15 4.25
CA LYS A 102 -6.44 -8.14 5.59
C LYS A 102 -5.07 -8.80 5.51
N VAL A 103 -4.04 -8.10 5.98
CA VAL A 103 -2.72 -8.70 6.14
C VAL A 103 -2.73 -9.41 7.47
N GLU A 104 -2.78 -10.74 7.47
CA GLU A 104 -2.54 -11.49 8.69
C GLU A 104 -1.13 -11.15 9.17
N ALA A 105 -1.06 -10.38 10.26
CA ALA A 105 0.20 -10.15 10.95
C ALA A 105 0.67 -11.53 11.43
N SER A 106 1.61 -12.13 10.71
CA SER A 106 2.25 -13.37 11.14
C SER A 106 2.72 -13.12 12.58
N LYS A 107 2.08 -13.80 13.54
CA LYS A 107 2.50 -13.84 14.93
C LYS A 107 3.85 -14.56 14.97
N ARG A 108 4.92 -13.94 14.47
CA ARG A 108 6.26 -14.34 14.87
C ARG A 108 6.43 -13.73 16.24
N PRO A 109 6.35 -14.51 17.34
CA PRO A 109 6.66 -13.97 18.64
C PRO A 109 8.06 -13.40 18.52
N TYR A 110 8.20 -12.11 18.80
CA TYR A 110 9.50 -11.49 18.93
C TYR A 110 10.16 -12.24 20.10
N ARG A 111 10.96 -13.26 19.78
CA ARG A 111 11.78 -13.94 20.77
C ARG A 111 12.72 -12.85 21.24
N ARG A 112 12.38 -12.21 22.36
CA ARG A 112 13.33 -11.39 23.11
C ARG A 112 14.49 -12.32 23.37
N MET A 113 15.53 -12.19 22.56
CA MET A 113 16.81 -12.82 22.81
C MET A 113 17.31 -12.12 24.05
N SER A 114 16.96 -12.67 25.21
CA SER A 114 17.47 -12.23 26.50
C SER A 114 18.98 -12.44 26.43
N PHE A 115 19.72 -11.36 26.13
CA PHE A 115 21.16 -11.34 26.26
C PHE A 115 21.47 -11.70 27.72
N LYS A 116 21.86 -12.96 27.93
CA LYS A 116 22.29 -13.48 29.22
C LYS A 116 23.52 -12.66 29.62
N LYS A 117 23.33 -11.70 30.53
CA LYS A 117 24.40 -10.95 31.18
C LYS A 117 25.39 -11.97 31.76
N PHE A 118 26.54 -12.13 31.12
CA PHE A 118 27.68 -12.82 31.71
C PHE A 118 28.19 -11.94 32.86
N SER A 119 27.81 -12.25 34.10
CA SER A 119 28.50 -11.69 35.26
C SER A 119 29.85 -12.41 35.37
N ARG A 120 30.93 -11.74 34.96
CA ARG A 120 32.29 -12.20 35.28
C ARG A 120 32.50 -12.00 36.78
N LYS A 121 32.33 -13.09 37.54
CA LYS A 121 32.81 -13.21 38.91
C LYS A 121 34.28 -13.61 38.84
N SER A 122 35.17 -12.63 38.90
CA SER A 122 36.56 -12.81 39.33
C SER A 122 36.69 -11.99 40.60
N GLY A 123 36.79 -12.57 41.79
CA GLY A 123 37.74 -13.64 42.10
C GLY A 123 38.86 -12.99 42.90
N ARG A 124 38.55 -12.73 44.17
CA ARG A 124 39.46 -12.37 45.26
C ARG A 124 40.75 -13.21 45.19
N ARG A 125 41.91 -12.56 45.18
CA ARG A 125 43.15 -13.07 45.76
C ARG A 125 43.88 -11.92 46.44
N GLU A 126 44.41 -12.28 47.61
CA GLU A 126 45.25 -11.50 48.52
C GLU A 126 46.48 -10.91 47.85
#